data_AF-O61605-F1
#
_entry.id   AF-O61605-F1
#
_cell.length_a   1.000
_cell.length_b   1.000
_cell.length_c   1.000
_cell.angle_alpha   90.00
_cell.angle_beta   90.00
_cell.angle_gamma   90.00
#
_symmetry.space_group_name_H-M   'P 1'
#
loop_
_entity.id
_entity.type
_entity.pdbx_description
1 polymer ?
#
loop_
_entity_poly.entity_id
_entity_poly.type
_entity_poly.pdbx_seq_one_letter_code
_entity_poly.pdbx_strand_id
1 'polypeptide(L)'
;CFNIGNFNSLMAIIAGLNLAPIGRLKKTWSKVQSAKFSVLEHQMDPTSNFNSYRSTLKAAMWRSEGATEERERIIIPFFSLFVKDLYFLNEGCSNRLPNNHINFEKCSQLAKQVTEFNEWKKVTCPFEKLPNVITYLQRSTVLNENTLSMASFECEPPENTEEKDRYKT
;
A
#
# COMPACT_ATOMS: atom_id res chain seq x y z
N CYS A 1 -8.79 -4.49 -5.23
CA CYS A 1 -7.34 -4.38 -4.95
C CYS A 1 -6.76 -5.68 -4.39
N PHE A 2 -7.10 -6.07 -3.15
CA PHE A 2 -6.57 -7.28 -2.49
C PHE A 2 -6.61 -8.55 -3.36
N ASN A 3 -7.80 -8.98 -3.79
CA ASN A 3 -7.98 -10.21 -4.58
C ASN A 3 -7.23 -10.21 -5.93
N ILE A 4 -6.98 -9.04 -6.50
CA ILE A 4 -6.25 -8.89 -7.77
C ILE A 4 -4.73 -8.99 -7.54
N GLY A 5 -4.26 -8.77 -6.31
CA GLY A 5 -2.83 -8.64 -5.99
C GLY A 5 -2.32 -7.21 -6.12
N ASN A 6 -3.19 -6.20 -6.20
CA ASN A 6 -2.77 -4.80 -6.15
C ASN A 6 -2.73 -4.30 -4.70
N PHE A 7 -1.59 -4.55 -4.04
CA PHE A 7 -1.38 -4.20 -2.64
C PHE A 7 -0.99 -2.74 -2.45
N ASN A 8 -0.36 -2.11 -3.44
CA ASN A 8 -0.03 -0.68 -3.37
C ASN A 8 -1.29 0.19 -3.25
N SER A 9 -2.28 -0.02 -4.13
CA SER A 9 -3.54 0.72 -4.06
C SER A 9 -4.37 0.32 -2.84
N LEU A 10 -4.29 -0.94 -2.40
CA LEU A 10 -4.96 -1.36 -1.16
C LEU A 10 -4.42 -0.56 0.04
N MET A 11 -3.10 -0.47 0.18
CA MET A 11 -2.46 0.29 1.26
C MET A 11 -2.85 1.77 1.19
N ALA A 12 -2.86 2.36 -0.01
CA ALA A 12 -3.26 3.77 -0.19
C ALA A 12 -4.70 4.03 0.26
N ILE A 13 -5.64 3.13 -0.06
CA ILE A 13 -7.04 3.23 0.36
C ILE A 13 -7.17 3.10 1.88
N ILE A 14 -6.53 2.10 2.47
CA ILE A 14 -6.54 1.89 3.93
C ILE A 14 -5.95 3.10 4.66
N ALA A 15 -4.77 3.55 4.23
CA ALA A 15 -4.11 4.71 4.82
C ALA A 15 -4.98 5.98 4.71
N GLY A 16 -5.61 6.20 3.55
CA GLY A 16 -6.54 7.31 3.35
C GLY A 16 -7.71 7.28 4.32
N LEU A 17 -8.39 6.14 4.45
CA LEU A 17 -9.53 5.97 5.37
C LEU A 17 -9.14 6.09 6.85
N ASN A 18 -7.87 5.80 7.18
CA ASN A 18 -7.30 5.93 8.52
C ASN A 18 -6.71 7.31 8.81
N LEU A 19 -6.75 8.27 7.87
CA LEU A 19 -6.37 9.64 8.15
C LEU A 19 -7.26 10.23 9.27
N ALA A 20 -6.66 11.03 10.16
CA ALA A 20 -7.37 11.60 11.30
C ALA A 20 -8.66 12.37 10.92
N PRO A 21 -8.71 13.19 9.84
CA PRO A 21 -9.95 13.83 9.40
C PRO A 21 -11.06 12.85 9.00
N ILE A 22 -10.74 11.62 8.56
CA ILE A 22 -11.74 10.60 8.23
C ILE A 22 -12.08 9.76 9.46
N GLY A 23 -11.08 9.33 10.22
CA GLY A 23 -11.25 8.48 11.40
C GLY A 23 -12.07 9.14 12.52
N ARG A 24 -12.15 10.48 12.56
CA ARG A 24 -12.96 11.21 13.53
C ARG A 24 -14.46 11.25 13.25
N LEU A 25 -14.89 10.91 12.03
CA LEU A 25 -16.30 10.98 11.60
C LEU A 25 -17.14 9.85 12.21
N LYS A 26 -17.29 9.84 13.53
CA LYS A 26 -17.88 8.71 14.29
C LYS A 26 -19.34 8.45 13.92
N LYS A 27 -20.11 9.49 13.58
CA LYS A 27 -21.52 9.34 13.17
C LYS A 27 -21.64 8.70 11.80
N THR A 28 -20.68 8.96 10.91
CA THR A 28 -20.59 8.31 9.61
C THR A 28 -20.15 6.86 9.77
N TRP A 29 -19.10 6.60 10.54
CA TRP A 29 -18.59 5.24 10.77
C TRP A 29 -19.60 4.32 11.46
N SER A 30 -20.46 4.84 12.35
CA SER A 30 -21.50 4.04 13.00
C SER A 30 -22.57 3.49 12.03
N LYS A 31 -22.64 4.04 10.81
CA LYS A 31 -23.55 3.60 9.75
C LYS A 31 -22.90 2.63 8.77
N VAL A 32 -21.61 2.33 8.93
CA VAL A 32 -20.83 1.49 8.01
C VAL A 32 -20.52 0.14 8.65
N GLN A 33 -20.66 -0.95 7.90
CA GLN A 33 -20.20 -2.27 8.32
C GLN A 33 -18.67 -2.37 8.15
N SER A 34 -17.93 -2.23 9.24
CA SER A 34 -16.46 -2.14 9.21
C SER A 34 -15.73 -3.48 9.19
N ALA A 35 -16.42 -4.63 9.40
CA ALA A 35 -15.77 -5.92 9.56
C ALA A 35 -14.82 -6.30 8.41
N LYS A 36 -15.23 -6.08 7.15
CA LYS A 36 -14.36 -6.33 5.98
C LYS A 36 -13.17 -5.37 5.92
N PHE A 37 -13.36 -4.12 6.34
CA PHE A 37 -12.29 -3.14 6.39
C PHE A 37 -11.24 -3.54 7.41
N SER A 38 -11.64 -3.93 8.64
CA SER A 38 -10.72 -4.39 9.68
C SER A 38 -9.91 -5.63 9.28
N VAL A 39 -10.50 -6.54 8.50
CA VAL A 39 -9.73 -7.66 7.92
C VAL A 39 -8.65 -7.16 6.96
N LEU A 40 -8.98 -6.21 6.08
CA LEU A 40 -8.01 -5.64 5.13
C LEU A 40 -6.91 -4.84 5.84
N GLU A 41 -7.25 -4.11 6.91
CA GLU A 41 -6.28 -3.43 7.77
C GLU A 41 -5.29 -4.42 8.36
N HIS A 42 -5.78 -5.53 8.93
CA HIS A 42 -4.93 -6.58 9.49
C HIS A 42 -3.98 -7.20 8.45
N GLN A 43 -4.43 -7.35 7.20
CA GLN A 43 -3.56 -7.88 6.13
C GLN A 43 -2.45 -6.92 5.73
N MET A 44 -2.63 -5.62 5.93
CA MET A 44 -1.63 -4.58 5.61
C MET A 44 -0.94 -4.01 6.85
N ASP A 45 -1.12 -4.65 7.99
CA ASP A 45 -0.64 -4.18 9.30
C ASP A 45 0.90 -4.11 9.34
N PRO A 46 1.49 -3.01 9.85
CA PRO A 46 2.94 -2.80 9.87
C PRO A 46 3.68 -3.58 10.96
N THR A 47 2.97 -4.19 11.93
CA THR A 47 3.59 -4.92 13.04
C THR A 47 4.43 -6.09 12.56
N SER A 48 5.46 -6.44 13.34
CA SER A 48 6.41 -7.50 13.01
C SER A 48 6.99 -7.36 11.60
N ASN A 49 7.29 -6.12 11.19
CA ASN A 49 7.77 -5.76 9.85
C ASN A 49 6.86 -6.28 8.72
N PHE A 50 5.56 -6.01 8.84
CA PHE A 50 4.54 -6.36 7.84
C PHE A 50 4.38 -7.88 7.63
N ASN A 51 4.43 -8.68 8.70
CA ASN A 51 4.39 -10.14 8.59
C ASN A 51 3.13 -10.67 7.88
N SER A 52 1.95 -10.12 8.18
CA SER A 52 0.68 -10.49 7.53
C SER A 52 0.71 -10.17 6.03
N TYR A 53 1.17 -8.97 5.67
CA TYR A 53 1.32 -8.58 4.27
C TYR A 53 2.31 -9.48 3.54
N ARG A 54 3.46 -9.82 4.14
CA ARG A 54 4.45 -10.71 3.52
C ARG A 54 3.87 -12.09 3.23
N SER A 55 3.05 -12.61 4.14
CA SER A 55 2.34 -13.88 3.95
C SER A 55 1.32 -13.78 2.80
N THR A 56 0.58 -12.67 2.73
CA THR A 56 -0.36 -12.38 1.65
C THR A 56 0.35 -12.22 0.30
N LEU A 57 1.47 -11.50 0.24
CA LEU A 57 2.27 -11.33 -0.97
C LEU A 57 2.77 -12.68 -1.47
N LYS A 58 3.29 -13.52 -0.57
CA LYS A 58 3.71 -14.89 -0.89
C LYS A 58 2.54 -15.70 -1.48
N ALA A 59 1.34 -15.63 -0.89
CA ALA A 59 0.16 -16.29 -1.43
C ALA A 59 -0.21 -15.77 -2.84
N ALA A 60 -0.05 -14.47 -3.10
CA ALA A 60 -0.26 -13.90 -4.43
C ALA A 60 0.80 -14.37 -5.45
N MET A 61 2.05 -14.56 -5.02
CA MET A 61 3.11 -15.14 -5.86
C MET A 61 2.76 -16.58 -6.27
N TRP A 62 2.37 -17.42 -5.32
CA TRP A 62 1.91 -18.79 -5.62
C TRP A 62 0.73 -18.82 -6.59
N ARG A 63 -0.25 -17.92 -6.38
CA ARG A 63 -1.38 -17.75 -7.29
C ARG A 63 -0.91 -17.40 -8.71
N SER A 64 0.05 -16.48 -8.84
CA SER A 64 0.57 -16.05 -10.14
C SER A 64 1.33 -17.17 -10.86
N GLU A 65 2.09 -17.99 -10.15
CA GLU A 65 2.86 -19.10 -10.73
C GLU A 65 1.96 -20.18 -11.34
N GLY A 66 0.84 -20.49 -10.66
CA GLY A 66 -0.14 -21.48 -11.13
C GLY A 66 -1.27 -20.91 -11.99
N ALA A 67 -1.25 -19.62 -12.30
CA ALA A 67 -2.35 -18.92 -12.96
C ALA A 67 -2.55 -19.41 -14.40
N THR A 68 -3.80 -19.67 -14.76
CA THR A 68 -4.23 -19.88 -16.15
C THR A 68 -4.72 -18.56 -16.76
N GLU A 69 -5.42 -17.74 -15.96
CA GLU A 69 -5.95 -16.45 -16.37
C GLU A 69 -4.96 -15.30 -16.14
N GLU A 70 -4.92 -14.32 -17.04
CA GLU A 70 -4.01 -13.18 -16.94
C GLU A 70 -4.26 -12.31 -15.69
N ARG A 71 -5.53 -12.20 -15.27
CA ARG A 71 -5.90 -11.46 -14.04
C ARG A 71 -5.31 -12.07 -12.78
N GLU A 72 -5.02 -13.37 -12.79
CA GLU A 72 -4.46 -14.09 -11.65
C GLU A 72 -2.93 -13.94 -11.59
N ARG A 73 -2.28 -13.42 -12.63
CA ARG A 73 -0.84 -13.14 -12.66
C ARG A 73 -0.47 -11.78 -12.06
N ILE A 74 -1.45 -10.91 -11.82
CA ILE A 74 -1.18 -9.55 -11.35
C ILE A 74 -0.64 -9.56 -9.92
N ILE A 75 0.49 -8.89 -9.75
CA ILE A 75 1.10 -8.56 -8.46
C ILE A 75 1.63 -7.13 -8.54
N ILE A 76 1.08 -6.25 -7.70
CA ILE A 76 1.60 -4.90 -7.50
C ILE A 76 1.96 -4.78 -6.02
N PRO A 77 3.26 -4.90 -5.67
CA PRO A 77 3.69 -4.90 -4.28
C PRO A 77 3.46 -3.53 -3.63
N PHE A 78 3.40 -3.49 -2.31
CA PHE A 78 3.49 -2.23 -1.58
C PHE A 78 4.91 -1.65 -1.74
N PHE A 79 5.05 -0.64 -2.60
CA PHE A 79 6.34 -0.14 -3.05
C PHE A 79 7.22 0.40 -1.92
N SER A 80 6.62 1.10 -0.94
CA SER A 80 7.40 1.67 0.17
C SER A 80 8.13 0.58 0.96
N LEU A 81 7.48 -0.56 1.19
CA LEU A 81 8.10 -1.69 1.87
C LEU A 81 9.12 -2.40 0.97
N PHE A 82 8.79 -2.60 -0.31
CA PHE A 82 9.70 -3.21 -1.27
C PHE A 82 11.03 -2.44 -1.41
N VAL A 83 10.96 -1.11 -1.55
CA VAL A 83 12.14 -0.24 -1.61
C VAL A 83 12.88 -0.23 -0.27
N LYS A 84 12.16 -0.20 0.85
CA LYS A 84 12.76 -0.29 2.20
C LYS A 84 13.58 -1.58 2.36
N ASP A 85 13.06 -2.71 1.89
CA ASP A 85 13.75 -4.00 1.95
C ASP A 85 15.01 -4.02 1.06
N LEU A 86 14.93 -3.47 -0.16
CA LEU A 86 16.11 -3.32 -1.04
C LEU A 86 17.18 -2.42 -0.42
N TYR A 87 16.75 -1.31 0.20
CA TYR A 87 17.66 -0.40 0.90
C TYR A 87 18.38 -1.11 2.04
N PHE A 88 17.66 -1.78 2.94
CA PHE A 88 18.29 -2.48 4.05
C PHE A 88 19.18 -3.65 3.63
N LEU A 89 18.81 -4.36 2.57
CA LEU A 89 19.68 -5.39 1.97
C LEU A 89 20.97 -4.77 1.41
N ASN A 90 20.88 -3.59 0.79
CA ASN A 90 22.05 -2.90 0.30
C ASN A 90 22.95 -2.39 1.44
N GLU A 91 22.38 -1.73 2.45
CA GLU A 91 23.17 -1.16 3.55
C GLU A 91 23.69 -2.21 4.53
N GLY A 92 22.99 -3.33 4.67
CA GLY A 92 23.33 -4.39 5.62
C GLY A 92 24.52 -5.28 5.20
N CYS A 93 25.03 -5.13 3.98
CA CYS A 93 26.10 -5.97 3.45
C CYS A 93 27.19 -5.15 2.75
N SER A 94 28.46 -5.42 3.06
CA SER A 94 29.61 -4.79 2.40
C SER A 94 29.65 -5.15 0.90
N ASN A 95 29.97 -4.17 0.06
CA ASN A 95 30.16 -4.36 -1.39
C ASN A 95 31.35 -5.27 -1.72
N ARG A 96 32.32 -5.33 -0.82
CA ARG A 96 33.53 -6.16 -0.94
C ARG A 96 33.71 -7.01 0.31
N LEU A 97 34.27 -8.19 0.09
CA LEU A 97 34.71 -9.10 1.14
C LEU A 97 36.03 -8.60 1.77
N PRO A 98 36.47 -9.14 2.92
CA PRO A 98 37.73 -8.74 3.56
C PRO A 98 38.98 -8.91 2.67
N ASN A 99 38.93 -9.81 1.69
CA ASN A 99 39.98 -10.01 0.68
C ASN A 99 39.86 -9.06 -0.53
N ASN A 100 39.05 -8.01 -0.43
CA ASN A 100 38.79 -7.01 -1.46
C ASN A 100 38.07 -7.53 -2.73
N HIS A 101 37.64 -8.80 -2.77
CA HIS A 101 36.80 -9.32 -3.86
C HIS A 101 35.37 -8.75 -3.78
N ILE A 102 34.68 -8.69 -4.92
CA ILE A 102 33.27 -8.30 -4.98
C ILE A 102 32.43 -9.30 -4.17
N ASN A 103 31.52 -8.79 -3.35
CA ASN A 103 30.58 -9.63 -2.62
C ASN A 103 29.43 -10.07 -3.55
N PHE A 104 29.64 -11.16 -4.28
CA PHE A 104 28.64 -11.72 -5.19
C PHE A 104 27.37 -12.21 -4.50
N GLU A 105 27.44 -12.59 -3.22
CA GLU A 105 26.25 -12.98 -2.46
C GLU A 105 25.28 -11.81 -2.32
N LYS A 106 25.79 -10.63 -1.93
CA LYS A 106 25.00 -9.39 -1.91
C LYS A 106 24.39 -9.09 -3.29
N CYS A 107 25.21 -9.16 -4.34
CA CYS A 107 24.74 -8.93 -5.71
C CYS A 107 23.62 -9.89 -6.10
N SER A 108 23.76 -11.18 -5.77
CA SER A 108 22.79 -12.23 -6.05
C SER A 108 21.46 -11.98 -5.33
N GLN A 109 21.51 -11.62 -4.04
CA GLN A 109 20.30 -11.33 -3.27
C GLN A 109 19.55 -10.11 -3.80
N LEU A 110 20.25 -9.03 -4.14
CA LEU A 110 19.65 -7.85 -4.77
C LEU A 110 19.07 -8.18 -6.15
N ALA A 111 19.84 -8.90 -6.97
CA ALA A 111 19.41 -9.31 -8.30
C ALA A 111 18.15 -10.16 -8.26
N LYS A 112 18.02 -11.06 -7.27
CA LYS A 112 16.81 -11.89 -7.08
C LYS A 112 15.56 -11.01 -6.89
N GLN A 113 15.62 -10.04 -5.99
CA GLN A 113 14.49 -9.14 -5.70
C GLN A 113 14.10 -8.30 -6.93
N VAL A 114 15.09 -7.76 -7.65
CA VAL A 114 14.85 -6.94 -8.85
C VAL A 114 14.33 -7.79 -10.01
N THR A 115 14.84 -9.01 -10.17
CA THR A 115 14.40 -9.93 -11.24
C THR A 115 12.95 -10.35 -11.02
N GLU A 116 12.58 -10.70 -9.79
CA GLU A 116 11.20 -11.03 -9.43
C GLU A 116 10.24 -9.86 -9.73
N PHE A 117 10.60 -8.65 -9.33
CA PHE A 117 9.82 -7.45 -9.66
C PHE A 117 9.70 -7.22 -11.18
N ASN A 118 10.76 -7.49 -11.94
CA ASN A 118 10.74 -7.38 -13.40
C ASN A 118 9.79 -8.40 -14.04
N GLU A 119 9.64 -9.60 -13.47
CA GLU A 119 8.63 -10.56 -13.94
C GLU A 119 7.21 -10.03 -13.72
N TRP A 120 6.92 -9.46 -12.55
CA TRP A 120 5.60 -8.88 -12.29
C TRP A 120 5.23 -7.75 -13.26
N LYS A 121 6.22 -6.98 -13.73
CA LYS A 121 6.03 -5.91 -14.72
C LYS A 121 5.68 -6.40 -16.12
N LYS A 122 6.01 -7.64 -16.47
CA LYS A 122 5.73 -8.20 -17.81
C LYS A 122 4.26 -8.58 -18.00
N VAL A 123 3.51 -8.74 -16.91
CA VAL A 123 2.09 -9.08 -16.91
C VAL A 123 1.30 -7.98 -17.63
N THR A 124 0.50 -8.37 -18.61
CA THR A 124 -0.35 -7.41 -19.32
C THR A 124 -1.62 -7.18 -18.51
N CYS A 125 -1.97 -5.92 -18.26
CA CYS A 125 -3.20 -5.60 -17.55
C CYS A 125 -4.42 -6.06 -18.37
N PRO A 126 -5.23 -7.02 -17.87
CA PRO A 126 -6.37 -7.57 -18.60
C PRO A 126 -7.63 -6.72 -18.45
N PHE A 127 -7.56 -5.62 -17.68
CA PHE A 127 -8.70 -4.72 -17.46
C PHE A 127 -8.78 -3.71 -18.60
N GLU A 128 -9.99 -3.55 -19.14
CA GLU A 128 -10.28 -2.51 -20.12
C GLU A 128 -10.00 -1.13 -19.54
N LYS A 129 -9.36 -0.27 -20.33
CA LYS A 129 -9.17 1.13 -19.96
C LYS A 129 -10.48 1.87 -20.19
N LEU A 130 -11.04 2.42 -19.11
CA LEU A 130 -12.21 3.29 -19.17
C LEU A 130 -11.74 4.76 -19.17
N PRO A 131 -11.69 5.47 -20.32
CA PRO A 131 -11.08 6.80 -20.41
C PRO A 131 -11.75 7.82 -19.49
N ASN A 132 -13.06 7.71 -19.31
CA ASN A 132 -13.85 8.62 -18.47
C ASN A 132 -13.47 8.47 -16.99
N VAL A 133 -13.28 7.23 -16.52
CA VAL A 133 -12.87 6.95 -15.14
C VAL A 133 -11.43 7.42 -14.91
N ILE A 134 -10.53 7.13 -15.85
CA ILE A 134 -9.13 7.58 -15.79
C ILE A 134 -9.06 9.10 -15.73
N THR A 135 -9.80 9.78 -16.61
CA THR A 135 -9.86 11.25 -16.66
C THR A 135 -10.42 11.83 -15.35
N TYR A 136 -11.48 11.23 -14.80
CA TYR A 136 -12.05 11.64 -13.52
C TYR A 136 -11.01 11.52 -12.39
N LEU A 137 -10.31 10.38 -12.29
CA LEU A 137 -9.29 10.17 -11.25
C LEU A 137 -8.11 11.15 -11.40
N GLN A 138 -7.66 11.43 -12.63
CA GLN A 138 -6.55 12.36 -12.89
C GLN A 138 -6.91 13.83 -12.64
N ARG A 139 -8.19 14.19 -12.73
CA ARG A 139 -8.68 15.56 -12.54
C ARG A 139 -9.29 15.81 -11.16
N SER A 140 -9.45 14.76 -10.34
CA SER A 140 -9.99 14.89 -8.99
C SER A 140 -9.08 15.79 -8.15
N THR A 141 -9.69 16.73 -7.44
CA THR A 141 -8.97 17.66 -6.58
C THR A 141 -8.39 16.93 -5.38
N VAL A 142 -7.08 17.05 -5.17
CA VAL A 142 -6.42 16.57 -3.96
C VAL A 142 -6.44 17.68 -2.92
N LEU A 143 -7.10 17.43 -1.80
CA LEU A 143 -7.12 18.36 -0.68
C LEU A 143 -5.80 18.27 0.08
N ASN A 144 -5.26 19.41 0.50
CA ASN A 144 -4.17 19.45 1.48
C ASN A 144 -4.70 19.14 2.88
N GLU A 145 -3.80 18.93 3.84
CA GLU A 145 -4.15 18.53 5.21
C GLU A 145 -5.12 19.52 5.89
N ASN A 146 -4.89 20.83 5.72
CA ASN A 146 -5.72 21.87 6.33
C ASN A 146 -7.14 21.85 5.73
N THR A 147 -7.26 21.85 4.40
CA THR A 147 -8.56 21.83 3.71
C THR A 147 -9.32 20.54 4.01
N LEU A 148 -8.64 19.39 4.08
CA LEU A 148 -9.25 18.12 4.46
C LEU A 148 -9.74 18.13 5.91
N SER A 149 -8.95 18.70 6.83
CA SER A 149 -9.34 18.86 8.24
C SER A 149 -10.57 19.74 8.39
N MET A 150 -10.60 20.90 7.72
CA MET A 150 -11.75 21.80 7.72
C MET A 150 -13.01 21.12 7.17
N ALA A 151 -12.90 20.46 6.01
CA ALA A 151 -14.01 19.73 5.41
C ALA A 151 -14.56 18.64 6.34
N SER A 152 -13.69 17.96 7.11
CA SER A 152 -14.12 16.98 8.12
C SER A 152 -14.98 17.62 9.22
N PHE A 153 -14.61 18.80 9.71
CA PHE A 153 -15.38 19.52 10.73
C PHE A 153 -16.69 20.11 10.19
N GLU A 154 -16.73 20.47 8.91
CA GLU A 154 -17.96 20.86 8.22
C GLU A 154 -18.94 19.66 8.11
N CYS A 155 -18.43 18.45 7.88
CA CYS A 155 -19.25 17.24 7.85
C CYS A 155 -19.77 16.83 9.25
N GLU A 156 -18.89 16.80 10.25
CA GLU A 156 -19.24 16.47 11.63
C GLU A 156 -18.57 17.47 12.60
N PRO A 157 -19.33 18.40 13.22
CA PRO A 157 -18.79 19.41 14.12
C PRO A 157 -17.96 18.82 15.29
N PRO A 158 -17.04 19.60 15.88
CA PRO A 158 -16.19 19.14 16.98
C PRO A 158 -17.01 18.81 18.23
N GLU A 159 -16.82 17.62 18.80
CA GLU A 159 -17.63 17.14 19.94
C GLU A 159 -16.94 17.33 21.30
N ASN A 160 -15.60 17.20 21.33
CA ASN A 160 -14.81 17.27 22.55
C ASN A 160 -13.87 18.49 22.55
N THR A 161 -13.23 18.75 23.70
CA THR A 161 -12.32 19.90 23.87
C THR A 161 -11.14 19.86 22.91
N GLU A 162 -10.53 18.69 22.71
CA GLU A 162 -9.38 18.53 21.81
C GLU A 162 -9.73 18.88 20.35
N GLU A 163 -10.91 18.45 19.89
CA GLU A 163 -11.40 18.78 18.55
C GLU A 163 -11.75 20.26 18.41
N LYS A 164 -12.32 20.87 19.45
CA LYS A 164 -12.61 22.31 19.46
C LYS A 164 -11.32 23.14 19.38
N ASP A 165 -10.24 22.66 19.99
CA ASP A 165 -8.95 23.35 19.93
C ASP A 165 -8.28 23.16 18.55
N ARG A 166 -8.36 21.95 17.97
CA ARG A 166 -7.91 21.71 16.59
C ARG A 166 -8.69 22.49 15.54
N TYR A 167 -9.97 22.75 15.77
CA TYR A 167 -10.81 23.52 14.85
C TYR A 167 -10.48 25.03 14.85
N LYS A 168 -9.92 25.55 15.95
CA LYS A 168 -9.54 26.97 16.08
C LYS A 168 -8.17 27.29 15.47
N THR A 169 -7.37 26.25 15.19
CA THR A 169 -5.99 26.36 14.69
C THR A 169 -5.97 26.21 13.19
#